data_AF-A0A519Z7S2-F1
#
_entry.id   AF-A0A519Z7S2-F1
#
_cell.length_a   1.000
_cell.length_b   1.000
_cell.length_c   1.000
_cell.angle_alpha   90.00
_cell.angle_beta   90.00
_cell.angle_gamma   90.00
#
_symmetry.space_group_name_H-M   'P 1'
#
loop_
_entity.id
_entity.type
_entity.pdbx_description
1 polymer ?
#
loop_
_entity_poly.entity_id
_entity_poly.type
_entity_poly.pdbx_seq_one_letter_code
_entity_poly.pdbx_strand_id
1 'polypeptide(L)'
;MMSANVTLNGVTKPVNFIVIHAKANATATSANDYARRQTGSQLLKNLLDTSYSTANNVIVGDYNDVLNGTIATGVTPAVSSYNNFVADAANYVPISLPLAQAGLQSTTGYKTVIDNVIANRNMANYYINGTAAIRTDIAANITNYANTTTDHYPIFTRYSFSIVTANKGNNRVALGLYPNPVTNTVRFEVPETGSDLSLQVQTVDGRVVLRGTGTAEQLNQQLNQRVGNLGNGLYLIQVVGAKQTYTDRFVKQ
;
A
#
# COMPACT_ATOMS: atom_id res chain seq x y z
N MET A 1 -15.80 -17.15 7.28
CA MET A 1 -15.83 -16.24 6.12
C MET A 1 -17.06 -15.36 6.23
N MET A 2 -16.91 -14.06 6.02
CA MET A 2 -18.01 -13.10 5.91
C MET A 2 -18.08 -12.60 4.48
N SER A 3 -19.27 -12.58 3.87
CA SER A 3 -19.49 -12.00 2.55
C SER A 3 -20.35 -10.75 2.67
N ALA A 4 -19.98 -9.69 1.97
CA ALA A 4 -20.71 -8.43 2.00
C ALA A 4 -20.67 -7.70 0.66
N ASN A 5 -21.74 -6.96 0.35
CA ASN A 5 -21.72 -5.94 -0.69
C ASN A 5 -21.05 -4.70 -0.14
N VAL A 6 -19.82 -4.44 -0.58
CA VAL A 6 -19.01 -3.30 -0.15
C VAL A 6 -19.20 -2.18 -1.19
N THR A 7 -19.52 -0.98 -0.73
CA THR A 7 -19.62 0.20 -1.61
C THR A 7 -18.46 1.14 -1.32
N LEU A 8 -17.57 1.31 -2.31
CA LEU A 8 -16.47 2.28 -2.27
C LEU A 8 -16.58 3.18 -3.50
N ASN A 9 -16.47 4.49 -3.29
CA ASN A 9 -16.51 5.49 -4.35
C ASN A 9 -17.72 5.34 -5.31
N GLY A 10 -18.90 5.03 -4.75
CA GLY A 10 -20.15 4.85 -5.51
C GLY A 10 -20.25 3.53 -6.30
N VAL A 11 -19.24 2.66 -6.23
CA VAL A 11 -19.27 1.34 -6.87
C VAL A 11 -19.45 0.28 -5.80
N THR A 12 -20.43 -0.61 -5.99
CA THR A 12 -20.69 -1.75 -5.11
C THR A 12 -20.10 -3.04 -5.69
N LYS A 13 -19.39 -3.81 -4.87
CA LYS A 13 -18.87 -5.13 -5.24
C LYS A 13 -19.09 -6.14 -4.10
N PRO A 14 -19.43 -7.40 -4.41
CA PRO A 14 -19.38 -8.46 -3.43
C PRO A 14 -17.93 -8.76 -3.06
N VAL A 15 -17.63 -8.82 -1.76
CA VAL A 15 -16.32 -9.14 -1.21
C VAL A 15 -16.46 -10.21 -0.13
N ASN A 16 -15.59 -11.20 -0.18
CA ASN A 16 -15.41 -12.20 0.86
C ASN A 16 -14.23 -11.80 1.74
N PHE A 17 -14.50 -11.66 3.03
CA PHE A 17 -13.53 -11.45 4.09
C PHE A 17 -13.29 -12.79 4.80
N ILE A 18 -12.08 -13.31 4.63
CA ILE A 18 -11.62 -14.52 5.30
C ILE A 18 -10.75 -14.07 6.48
N VAL A 19 -11.37 -13.98 7.64
CA VAL A 19 -10.66 -13.66 8.89
C VAL A 19 -10.08 -14.95 9.45
N ILE A 20 -8.76 -14.98 9.70
CA ILE A 20 -8.08 -16.10 10.33
C ILE A 20 -7.37 -15.67 11.61
N HIS A 21 -7.30 -16.60 12.56
CA HIS A 21 -6.39 -16.57 13.69
C HIS A 21 -5.83 -17.99 13.79
N ALA A 22 -4.63 -18.18 13.26
CA ALA A 22 -4.06 -19.51 13.08
C ALA A 22 -3.36 -20.01 14.34
N LYS A 23 -2.99 -21.29 14.35
CA LYS A 23 -2.30 -21.92 15.48
C LYS A 23 -0.99 -21.19 15.79
N ALA A 24 -0.82 -20.65 16.99
CA ALA A 24 0.44 -20.11 17.51
C ALA A 24 1.50 -21.19 17.73
N ASN A 25 2.78 -20.82 17.83
CA ASN A 25 3.83 -21.74 18.30
C ASN A 25 3.65 -21.98 19.81
N ALA A 26 3.57 -23.24 20.25
CA ALA A 26 3.34 -23.60 21.66
C ALA A 26 4.60 -24.08 22.41
N THR A 27 5.65 -24.46 21.70
CA THR A 27 6.84 -25.11 22.25
C THR A 27 8.12 -24.56 21.64
N ALA A 28 9.26 -24.81 22.30
CA ALA A 28 10.59 -24.37 21.84
C ALA A 28 10.99 -24.94 20.47
N THR A 29 10.46 -26.11 20.10
CA THR A 29 10.45 -26.69 18.75
C THR A 29 9.01 -26.78 18.28
N SER A 30 8.65 -26.22 17.13
CA SER A 30 7.24 -26.01 16.75
C SER A 30 6.87 -26.54 15.36
N ALA A 31 7.55 -27.60 14.89
CA ALA A 31 7.26 -28.24 13.60
C ALA A 31 5.82 -28.76 13.48
N ASN A 32 5.23 -29.26 14.58
CA ASN A 32 3.82 -29.69 14.59
C ASN A 32 2.84 -28.51 14.45
N ASP A 33 3.14 -27.36 15.07
CA ASP A 33 2.30 -26.16 14.94
C ASP A 33 2.39 -25.57 13.54
N TYR A 34 3.60 -25.56 12.96
CA TYR A 34 3.84 -25.26 11.56
C TYR A 34 3.01 -26.15 10.63
N ALA A 35 3.06 -27.48 10.83
CA ALA A 35 2.29 -28.41 10.01
C ALA A 35 0.77 -28.15 10.09
N ARG A 36 0.24 -27.83 11.28
CA ARG A 36 -1.17 -27.47 11.46
C ARG A 36 -1.54 -26.20 10.70
N ARG A 37 -0.69 -25.15 10.74
CA ARG A 37 -0.90 -23.94 9.94
C ARG A 37 -0.84 -24.24 8.45
N GLN A 38 0.12 -25.04 8.01
CA GLN A 38 0.27 -25.43 6.60
C GLN A 38 -0.96 -26.21 6.10
N THR A 39 -1.45 -27.20 6.85
CA THR A 39 -2.66 -27.94 6.49
C THR A 39 -3.88 -27.01 6.43
N GLY A 40 -4.07 -26.13 7.41
CA GLY A 40 -5.16 -25.15 7.41
C GLY A 40 -5.08 -24.21 6.20
N SER A 41 -3.87 -23.71 5.89
CA SER A 41 -3.62 -22.85 4.73
C SER A 41 -3.93 -23.57 3.41
N GLN A 42 -3.54 -24.84 3.28
CA GLN A 42 -3.79 -25.65 2.08
C GLN A 42 -5.29 -25.88 1.86
N LEU A 43 -6.01 -26.27 2.91
CA LEU A 43 -7.47 -26.48 2.85
C LEU A 43 -8.20 -25.18 2.50
N LEU A 44 -7.78 -24.05 3.09
CA LEU A 44 -8.33 -22.74 2.76
C LEU A 44 -8.09 -22.38 1.30
N LYS A 45 -6.86 -22.52 0.79
CA LYS A 45 -6.55 -22.24 -0.62
C LYS A 45 -7.38 -23.10 -1.55
N ASN A 46 -7.46 -24.40 -1.27
CA ASN A 46 -8.26 -25.33 -2.07
C ASN A 46 -9.74 -24.90 -2.12
N LEU A 47 -10.34 -24.49 -0.98
CA LEU A 47 -11.70 -23.98 -0.95
C LEU A 47 -11.86 -22.70 -1.80
N LEU A 48 -10.94 -21.75 -1.66
CA LEU A 48 -11.00 -20.48 -2.39
C LEU A 48 -10.84 -20.69 -3.89
N ASP A 49 -9.92 -21.55 -4.31
CA ASP A 49 -9.64 -21.81 -5.73
C ASP A 49 -10.76 -22.62 -6.40
N THR A 50 -11.43 -23.50 -5.66
CA THR A 50 -12.50 -24.34 -6.22
C THR A 50 -13.85 -23.64 -6.22
N SER A 51 -14.19 -22.98 -5.12
CA SER A 51 -15.55 -22.49 -4.88
C SER A 51 -15.68 -20.96 -5.03
N TYR A 52 -14.57 -20.23 -5.00
CA TYR A 52 -14.57 -18.76 -4.97
C TYR A 52 -13.52 -18.13 -5.90
N SER A 53 -13.09 -18.84 -6.95
CA SER A 53 -12.02 -18.40 -7.86
C SER A 53 -12.32 -17.08 -8.58
N THR A 54 -13.59 -16.81 -8.87
CA THR A 54 -14.05 -15.58 -9.54
C THR A 54 -14.46 -14.47 -8.56
N ALA A 55 -14.53 -14.76 -7.25
CA ALA A 55 -14.93 -13.80 -6.25
C ALA A 55 -13.79 -12.82 -5.88
N ASN A 56 -14.12 -11.72 -5.22
CA ASN A 56 -13.14 -10.85 -4.57
C ASN A 56 -12.86 -11.39 -3.16
N ASN A 57 -11.69 -11.99 -2.95
CA ASN A 57 -11.33 -12.61 -1.67
C ASN A 57 -10.17 -11.84 -1.03
N VAL A 58 -10.34 -11.46 0.24
CA VAL A 58 -9.26 -10.95 1.09
C VAL A 58 -9.16 -11.78 2.35
N ILE A 59 -7.95 -12.27 2.63
CA ILE A 59 -7.58 -13.04 3.81
C ILE A 59 -6.85 -12.08 4.75
N VAL A 60 -7.32 -11.97 5.99
CA VAL A 60 -6.82 -11.03 6.99
C VAL A 60 -6.73 -11.70 8.36
N GLY A 61 -5.82 -11.21 9.20
CA GLY A 61 -5.80 -11.54 10.63
C GLY A 61 -4.43 -11.99 11.10
N ASP A 62 -4.40 -12.75 12.19
CA ASP A 62 -3.19 -13.30 12.78
C ASP A 62 -2.85 -14.65 12.13
N TYR A 63 -1.79 -14.66 11.35
CA TYR A 63 -1.32 -15.85 10.65
C TYR A 63 -0.46 -16.72 11.59
N ASN A 64 -0.04 -16.19 12.74
CA ASN A 64 0.91 -16.82 13.65
C ASN A 64 2.16 -17.37 12.95
N ASP A 65 2.48 -16.79 11.78
CA ASP A 65 3.65 -17.07 10.98
C ASP A 65 3.90 -15.92 10.00
N VAL A 66 5.10 -15.85 9.45
CA VAL A 66 5.50 -14.83 8.48
C VAL A 66 5.25 -15.31 7.04
N LEU A 67 5.22 -14.37 6.09
CA LEU A 67 5.08 -14.70 4.66
C LEU A 67 6.42 -14.92 3.95
N ASN A 68 7.55 -14.55 4.57
CA ASN A 68 8.91 -14.67 4.05
C ASN A 68 9.79 -15.59 4.92
N GLY A 69 9.41 -16.85 5.01
CA GLY A 69 10.04 -17.87 5.84
C GLY A 69 9.10 -18.32 6.94
N THR A 70 9.61 -18.81 8.08
CA THR A 70 8.75 -19.15 9.21
C THR A 70 9.37 -18.73 10.54
N ILE A 71 8.52 -18.37 11.51
CA ILE A 71 8.94 -18.21 12.91
C ILE A 71 8.93 -19.54 13.67
N ALA A 72 8.49 -20.63 13.03
CA ALA A 72 8.57 -21.96 13.61
C ALA A 72 10.01 -22.46 13.67
N THR A 73 10.35 -23.08 14.79
CA THR A 73 11.63 -23.73 15.01
C THR A 73 11.56 -25.21 14.67
N GLY A 74 12.67 -25.79 14.21
CA GLY A 74 12.73 -27.19 13.79
C GLY A 74 12.13 -27.48 12.41
N VAL A 75 11.98 -26.45 11.56
CA VAL A 75 11.50 -26.57 10.18
C VAL A 75 12.64 -26.22 9.22
N THR A 76 13.01 -27.16 8.34
CA THR A 76 14.08 -26.99 7.34
C THR A 76 13.62 -27.54 5.99
N PRO A 77 13.64 -26.75 4.89
CA PRO A 77 13.97 -25.32 4.85
C PRO A 77 12.92 -24.47 5.60
N ALA A 78 13.34 -23.33 6.15
CA ALA A 78 12.47 -22.41 6.89
C ALA A 78 11.57 -21.61 5.93
N VAL A 79 10.60 -22.30 5.32
CA VAL A 79 9.60 -21.77 4.38
C VAL A 79 8.32 -21.44 5.14
N SER A 80 7.52 -20.49 4.63
CA SER A 80 6.25 -20.10 5.27
C SER A 80 5.20 -21.20 5.29
N SER A 81 4.45 -21.28 6.39
CA SER A 81 3.22 -22.10 6.46
C SER A 81 2.20 -21.70 5.38
N TYR A 82 2.30 -20.48 4.84
CA TYR A 82 1.44 -19.89 3.81
C TYR A 82 2.08 -19.84 2.43
N ASN A 83 3.16 -20.59 2.22
CA ASN A 83 3.89 -20.59 0.95
C ASN A 83 3.02 -21.05 -0.24
N ASN A 84 1.97 -21.82 0.00
CA ASN A 84 0.97 -22.15 -1.03
C ASN A 84 0.31 -20.89 -1.64
N PHE A 85 0.12 -19.82 -0.87
CA PHE A 85 -0.37 -18.53 -1.39
C PHE A 85 0.78 -17.68 -1.94
N VAL A 86 1.92 -17.62 -1.24
CA VAL A 86 3.07 -16.77 -1.63
C VAL A 86 3.70 -17.21 -2.95
N ALA A 87 3.84 -18.52 -3.15
CA ALA A 87 4.40 -19.08 -4.38
C ALA A 87 3.42 -19.01 -5.57
N ASP A 88 2.11 -18.93 -5.30
CA ASP A 88 1.09 -18.75 -6.34
C ASP A 88 0.90 -17.26 -6.68
N ALA A 89 2.00 -16.66 -7.13
CA ALA A 89 2.05 -15.26 -7.51
C ALA A 89 1.18 -14.95 -8.73
N ALA A 90 0.61 -15.95 -9.42
CA ALA A 90 -0.33 -15.75 -10.52
C ALA A 90 -1.73 -15.35 -10.00
N ASN A 91 -2.18 -16.01 -8.92
CA ASN A 91 -3.54 -15.88 -8.41
C ASN A 91 -3.64 -15.06 -7.12
N TYR A 92 -2.56 -14.92 -6.36
CA TYR A 92 -2.57 -14.25 -5.06
C TYR A 92 -1.51 -13.15 -4.95
N VAL A 93 -1.81 -12.16 -4.11
CA VAL A 93 -0.95 -11.01 -3.80
C VAL A 93 -0.79 -10.91 -2.28
N PRO A 94 0.42 -11.19 -1.76
CA PRO A 94 0.79 -10.92 -0.37
C PRO A 94 0.88 -9.42 -0.05
N ILE A 95 -0.26 -8.77 0.21
CA ILE A 95 -0.36 -7.31 0.37
C ILE A 95 0.55 -6.78 1.48
N SER A 96 0.65 -7.49 2.61
CA SER A 96 1.45 -7.07 3.77
C SER A 96 2.91 -7.50 3.74
N LEU A 97 3.33 -8.35 2.80
CA LEU A 97 4.71 -8.86 2.72
C LEU A 97 5.79 -7.75 2.70
N PRO A 98 5.59 -6.61 1.99
CA PRO A 98 6.56 -5.51 2.03
C PRO A 98 6.82 -4.94 3.44
N LEU A 99 5.87 -5.05 4.37
CA LEU A 99 6.04 -4.61 5.76
C LEU A 99 7.09 -5.47 6.49
N ALA A 100 7.05 -6.78 6.27
CA ALA A 100 8.04 -7.71 6.82
C ALA A 100 9.42 -7.49 6.18
N GLN A 101 9.46 -7.25 4.85
CA GLN A 101 10.70 -6.96 4.13
C GLN A 101 11.34 -5.63 4.57
N ALA A 102 10.53 -4.67 5.02
CA ALA A 102 10.99 -3.42 5.64
C ALA A 102 11.45 -3.59 7.10
N GLY A 103 11.41 -4.81 7.66
CA GLY A 103 11.86 -5.10 9.02
C GLY A 103 10.93 -4.58 10.12
N LEU A 104 9.66 -4.36 9.80
CA LEU A 104 8.64 -3.91 10.76
C LEU A 104 8.14 -5.06 11.64
N GLN A 105 7.29 -4.73 12.61
CA GLN A 105 6.69 -5.70 13.53
C GLN A 105 5.19 -5.46 13.72
N SER A 106 4.41 -6.54 13.75
CA SER A 106 2.95 -6.47 13.96
C SER A 106 2.52 -6.72 15.40
N THR A 107 3.46 -6.99 16.31
CA THR A 107 3.18 -7.14 17.75
C THR A 107 4.05 -6.20 18.57
N THR A 108 3.71 -5.98 19.83
CA THR A 108 4.50 -5.15 20.76
C THR A 108 5.78 -5.85 21.20
N GLY A 109 5.80 -7.18 21.22
CA GLY A 109 6.88 -7.99 21.82
C GLY A 109 7.78 -8.75 20.84
N TYR A 110 7.33 -9.00 19.61
CA TYR A 110 8.08 -9.79 18.62
C TYR A 110 8.36 -9.00 17.36
N LYS A 111 9.64 -8.81 17.03
CA LYS A 111 10.11 -7.99 15.90
C LYS A 111 9.94 -8.69 14.55
N THR A 112 8.70 -8.95 14.16
CA THR A 112 8.32 -9.55 12.88
C THR A 112 6.84 -9.32 12.58
N VAL A 113 6.40 -9.60 11.35
CA VAL A 113 5.00 -9.40 10.91
C VAL A 113 4.29 -10.74 10.79
N ILE A 114 3.47 -11.06 11.80
CA ILE A 114 2.60 -12.26 11.80
C ILE A 114 1.14 -11.92 11.50
N ASP A 115 0.74 -10.66 11.65
CA ASP A 115 -0.56 -10.19 11.20
C ASP A 115 -0.44 -9.79 9.74
N ASN A 116 -1.17 -10.48 8.88
CA ASN A 116 -0.95 -10.39 7.45
C ASN A 116 -2.25 -10.18 6.66
N VAL A 117 -2.07 -9.68 5.43
CA VAL A 117 -3.13 -9.49 4.45
C VAL A 117 -2.70 -10.14 3.15
N ILE A 118 -3.49 -11.10 2.66
CA ILE A 118 -3.35 -11.69 1.33
C ILE A 118 -4.65 -11.46 0.57
N ALA A 119 -4.58 -11.02 -0.68
CA ALA A 119 -5.75 -10.94 -1.56
C ALA A 119 -5.58 -11.85 -2.77
N ASN A 120 -6.67 -12.40 -3.29
CA ASN A 120 -6.63 -12.97 -4.64
C ASN A 120 -6.53 -11.84 -5.69
N ARG A 121 -6.17 -12.18 -6.93
CA ARG A 121 -5.91 -11.17 -7.97
C ARG A 121 -7.11 -10.27 -8.24
N ASN A 122 -8.32 -10.83 -8.22
CA ASN A 122 -9.56 -10.08 -8.41
C ASN A 122 -9.69 -8.94 -7.39
N MET A 123 -9.49 -9.24 -6.11
CA MET A 123 -9.53 -8.23 -5.04
C MET A 123 -8.31 -7.32 -5.05
N ALA A 124 -7.12 -7.85 -5.36
CA ALA A 124 -5.87 -7.10 -5.38
C ALA A 124 -5.85 -6.00 -6.45
N ASN A 125 -6.64 -6.13 -7.53
CA ASN A 125 -6.82 -5.07 -8.52
C ASN A 125 -7.37 -3.76 -7.93
N TYR A 126 -8.05 -3.84 -6.78
CA TYR A 126 -8.61 -2.68 -6.09
C TYR A 126 -7.71 -2.17 -4.97
N TYR A 127 -6.62 -2.87 -4.62
CA TYR A 127 -5.69 -2.43 -3.59
C TYR A 127 -4.89 -1.23 -4.08
N ILE A 128 -4.84 -0.17 -3.28
CA ILE A 128 -4.02 1.01 -3.55
C ILE A 128 -2.59 0.66 -3.13
N ASN A 129 -1.72 0.40 -4.10
CA ASN A 129 -0.37 -0.05 -3.84
C ASN A 129 0.39 0.91 -2.91
N GLY A 130 1.20 0.35 -1.99
CA GLY A 130 1.99 1.11 -1.01
C GLY A 130 1.21 1.66 0.18
N THR A 131 -0.07 1.30 0.35
CA THR A 131 -0.90 1.77 1.48
C THR A 131 -0.96 0.80 2.67
N ALA A 132 -0.39 -0.39 2.54
CA ALA A 132 -0.21 -1.30 3.66
C ALA A 132 0.60 -0.60 4.75
N ALA A 133 0.11 -0.62 5.98
CA ALA A 133 0.75 0.04 7.11
C ALA A 133 0.45 -0.69 8.42
N ILE A 134 1.43 -0.71 9.33
CA ILE A 134 1.24 -1.11 10.72
C ILE A 134 0.93 0.14 11.53
N ARG A 135 -0.20 0.16 12.24
CA ARG A 135 -0.70 1.36 12.94
C ARG A 135 -0.13 1.53 14.34
N THR A 136 1.20 1.62 14.44
CA THR A 136 1.89 1.95 15.69
C THR A 136 1.58 3.37 16.17
N ASP A 137 1.19 4.27 15.26
CA ASP A 137 0.70 5.61 15.57
C ASP A 137 -0.58 5.58 16.42
N ILE A 138 -1.49 4.63 16.19
CA ILE A 138 -2.68 4.45 17.04
C ILE A 138 -2.25 3.98 18.43
N ALA A 139 -1.39 2.97 18.50
CA ALA A 139 -0.92 2.42 19.77
C ALA A 139 -0.20 3.47 20.63
N ALA A 140 0.59 4.36 20.01
CA ALA A 140 1.29 5.44 20.69
C ALA A 140 0.37 6.44 21.39
N ASN A 141 -0.91 6.53 20.97
CA ASN A 141 -1.90 7.43 21.57
C ASN A 141 -2.72 6.77 22.69
N ILE A 142 -2.47 5.48 23.00
CA ILE A 142 -3.19 4.75 24.04
C ILE A 142 -2.21 4.42 25.16
N THR A 143 -2.39 5.06 26.31
CA THR A 143 -1.56 4.78 27.49
C THR A 143 -1.69 3.31 27.85
N ASN A 144 -0.55 2.63 28.02
CA ASN A 144 -0.48 1.22 28.37
C ASN A 144 -1.13 0.26 27.35
N TYR A 145 -1.14 0.62 26.06
CA TYR A 145 -1.76 -0.12 24.94
C TYR A 145 -1.59 -1.65 25.01
N ALA A 146 -0.35 -2.12 25.18
CA ALA A 146 -0.03 -3.54 25.21
C ALA A 146 -0.79 -4.33 26.29
N ASN A 147 -1.13 -3.68 27.40
CA ASN A 147 -1.80 -4.33 28.54
C ASN A 147 -3.29 -3.99 28.64
N THR A 148 -3.75 -2.89 28.03
CA THR A 148 -5.14 -2.43 28.13
C THR A 148 -5.96 -2.60 26.86
N THR A 149 -5.32 -2.89 25.72
CA THR A 149 -5.98 -2.96 24.42
C THR A 149 -5.62 -4.25 23.69
N THR A 150 -4.35 -4.44 23.35
CA THR A 150 -3.83 -5.68 22.73
C THR A 150 -2.31 -5.57 22.56
N ASP A 151 -1.63 -6.71 22.50
CA ASP A 151 -0.23 -6.86 22.11
C ASP A 151 -0.02 -6.91 20.58
N HIS A 152 -1.07 -6.82 19.77
CA HIS A 152 -1.00 -6.77 18.30
C HIS A 152 -1.31 -5.37 17.76
N TYR A 153 -0.48 -4.89 16.83
CA TYR A 153 -0.73 -3.64 16.11
C TYR A 153 -1.68 -3.87 14.93
N PRO A 154 -2.64 -2.96 14.68
CA PRO A 154 -3.53 -3.09 13.53
C PRO A 154 -2.78 -2.98 12.20
N ILE A 155 -3.11 -3.87 11.26
CA ILE A 155 -2.66 -3.77 9.86
C ILE A 155 -3.73 -3.05 9.05
N PHE A 156 -3.34 -1.98 8.37
CA PHE A 156 -4.21 -1.20 7.51
C PHE A 156 -3.83 -1.39 6.05
N THR A 157 -4.83 -1.55 5.19
CA THR A 157 -4.69 -1.56 3.73
C THR A 157 -5.85 -0.75 3.13
N ARG A 158 -5.63 -0.09 1.99
CA ARG A 158 -6.64 0.79 1.37
C ARG A 158 -7.03 0.25 0.00
N TYR A 159 -8.32 0.39 -0.33
CA TYR A 159 -8.89 -0.11 -1.58
C TYR A 159 -9.74 0.98 -2.27
N SER A 160 -9.85 0.88 -3.60
CA SER A 160 -10.70 1.73 -4.44
C SER A 160 -11.39 0.88 -5.50
N PHE A 161 -12.72 0.93 -5.56
CA PHE A 161 -13.50 0.24 -6.61
C PHE A 161 -13.76 1.10 -7.84
N SER A 162 -13.40 2.38 -7.79
CA SER A 162 -13.40 3.22 -8.97
C SER A 162 -12.40 2.67 -9.97
N ILE A 163 -12.73 2.83 -11.25
CA ILE A 163 -11.73 2.74 -12.30
C ILE A 163 -10.73 3.86 -11.99
N VAL A 164 -9.55 3.50 -11.50
CA VAL A 164 -8.40 4.39 -11.66
C VAL A 164 -8.15 4.39 -13.17
N THR A 165 -8.74 5.34 -13.89
CA THR A 165 -8.50 5.58 -15.33
C THR A 165 -7.08 6.09 -15.60
N ALA A 166 -6.18 6.01 -14.62
CA ALA A 166 -4.75 6.27 -14.77
C ALA A 166 -3.89 5.01 -14.54
N ASN A 167 -4.27 3.89 -15.16
CA ASN A 167 -3.31 2.85 -15.55
C ASN A 167 -3.05 2.95 -17.06
N LYS A 168 -2.59 4.12 -17.54
CA LYS A 168 -1.69 4.09 -18.70
C LYS A 168 -0.40 3.47 -18.15
N GLY A 169 0.07 2.39 -18.78
CA GLY A 169 1.18 1.58 -18.29
C GLY A 169 2.38 2.41 -17.82
N ASN A 170 3.26 1.79 -17.03
CA ASN A 170 4.47 2.35 -16.38
C ASN A 170 5.53 3.03 -17.30
N ASN A 171 5.12 3.68 -18.37
CA ASN A 171 5.86 4.73 -19.05
C ASN A 171 5.53 6.09 -18.41
N ARG A 172 5.54 6.19 -17.07
CA ARG A 172 5.56 7.51 -16.43
C ARG A 172 6.94 8.08 -16.71
N VAL A 173 7.05 8.86 -17.78
CA VAL A 173 8.19 9.76 -17.93
C VAL A 173 8.14 10.67 -16.71
N ALA A 174 9.15 10.59 -15.87
CA ALA A 174 9.23 11.39 -14.66
C ALA A 174 9.20 12.87 -15.04
N LEU A 175 8.49 13.67 -14.23
CA LEU A 175 8.63 15.12 -14.29
C LEU A 175 10.04 15.44 -13.79
N GLY A 176 10.85 16.13 -14.59
CA GLY A 176 12.12 16.66 -14.10
C GLY A 176 11.81 17.85 -13.20
N LEU A 177 12.19 17.84 -11.92
CA LEU A 177 11.94 18.95 -11.00
C LEU A 177 13.22 19.33 -10.27
N TYR A 178 13.75 20.52 -10.53
CA TYR A 178 15.00 20.94 -9.92
C TYR A 178 15.15 22.47 -9.82
N PRO A 179 15.93 22.97 -8.84
CA PRO A 179 16.50 22.21 -7.72
C PRO A 179 15.43 21.77 -6.72
N ASN A 180 15.71 20.72 -5.94
CA ASN A 180 14.90 20.31 -4.80
C ASN A 180 15.88 19.89 -3.68
N PRO A 181 15.97 20.60 -2.53
CA PRO A 181 15.08 21.67 -2.06
C PRO A 181 15.09 22.96 -2.91
N VAL A 182 13.95 23.65 -2.91
CA VAL A 182 13.69 24.91 -3.62
C VAL A 182 13.86 26.08 -2.67
N THR A 183 14.61 27.10 -3.08
CA THR A 183 14.69 28.38 -2.36
C THR A 183 13.79 29.41 -3.05
N ASN A 184 14.27 30.06 -4.10
CA ASN A 184 13.52 31.12 -4.80
C ASN A 184 13.09 30.73 -6.21
N THR A 185 13.67 29.66 -6.76
CA THR A 185 13.38 29.21 -8.11
C THR A 185 13.30 27.70 -8.21
N VAL A 186 12.44 27.23 -9.09
CA VAL A 186 12.27 25.83 -9.45
C VAL A 186 11.89 25.74 -10.91
N ARG A 187 12.42 24.74 -11.60
CA ARG A 187 12.09 24.42 -12.99
C ARG A 187 11.48 23.04 -13.03
N PHE A 188 10.36 22.92 -13.74
CA PHE A 188 9.84 21.63 -14.16
C PHE A 188 10.14 21.37 -15.64
N GLU A 189 10.38 20.11 -15.97
CA GLU A 189 10.57 19.61 -17.31
C GLU A 189 9.62 18.46 -17.59
N VAL A 190 8.94 18.55 -18.73
CA VAL A 190 8.07 17.49 -19.26
C VAL A 190 8.43 17.28 -20.73
N PRO A 191 8.32 16.04 -21.26
CA PRO A 191 8.62 15.74 -22.66
C PRO A 191 7.59 16.33 -23.64
N GLU A 192 6.49 16.90 -23.16
CA GLU A 192 5.43 17.49 -23.99
C GLU A 192 5.71 18.98 -24.28
N THR A 193 5.70 19.35 -25.56
CA THR A 193 6.02 20.70 -26.05
C THR A 193 4.78 21.50 -26.49
N GLY A 194 3.57 21.03 -26.19
CA GLY A 194 2.31 21.70 -26.56
C GLY A 194 2.04 23.00 -25.77
N SER A 195 1.11 23.82 -26.27
CA SER A 195 0.69 25.09 -25.65
C SER A 195 -0.37 24.95 -24.57
N ASP A 196 -0.94 23.76 -24.39
CA ASP A 196 -2.15 23.56 -23.59
C ASP A 196 -1.85 22.73 -22.33
N LEU A 197 -0.65 22.90 -21.74
CA LEU A 197 -0.35 22.27 -20.47
C LEU A 197 -1.12 22.99 -19.36
N SER A 198 -1.57 22.24 -18.36
CA SER A 198 -2.19 22.78 -17.14
C SER A 198 -1.31 22.46 -15.93
N LEU A 199 -0.87 23.50 -15.22
CA LEU A 199 -0.08 23.41 -14.00
C LEU A 199 -0.98 23.60 -12.78
N GLN A 200 -0.77 22.77 -11.77
CA GLN A 200 -1.30 22.96 -10.42
C GLN A 200 -0.20 22.70 -9.39
N VAL A 201 -0.08 23.59 -8.42
CA VAL A 201 0.75 23.38 -7.23
C VAL A 201 -0.13 23.51 -5.99
N GLN A 202 0.03 22.57 -5.07
CA GLN A 202 -0.74 22.52 -3.83
C GLN A 202 0.12 22.08 -2.65
N THR A 203 -0.30 22.44 -1.44
CA THR A 203 0.25 21.89 -0.20
C THR A 203 -0.28 20.47 0.04
N VAL A 204 0.36 19.72 0.95
CA VAL A 204 -0.01 18.33 1.25
C VAL A 204 -1.37 18.15 1.91
N ASP A 205 -1.93 19.20 2.52
CA ASP A 205 -3.30 19.27 3.04
C ASP A 205 -4.34 19.60 1.96
N GLY A 206 -3.92 19.78 0.70
CA GLY A 206 -4.80 19.97 -0.45
C GLY A 206 -5.08 21.44 -0.83
N ARG A 207 -4.50 22.42 -0.12
CA ARG A 207 -4.67 23.84 -0.49
C ARG A 207 -3.85 24.18 -1.74
N VAL A 208 -4.54 24.61 -2.78
CA VAL A 208 -3.93 25.04 -4.05
C VAL A 208 -3.24 26.40 -3.87
N VAL A 209 -1.98 26.50 -4.31
CA VAL A 209 -1.16 27.73 -4.22
C VAL A 209 -0.82 28.35 -5.57
N LEU A 210 -0.95 27.59 -6.66
CA LEU A 210 -0.81 28.04 -8.04
C LEU A 210 -1.67 27.17 -8.97
N ARG A 211 -2.31 27.82 -9.95
CA ARG A 211 -2.88 27.17 -11.13
C ARG A 211 -2.55 28.03 -12.35
N GLY A 212 -2.29 27.39 -13.48
CA GLY A 212 -2.03 28.08 -14.74
C GLY A 212 -2.17 27.16 -15.94
N THR A 213 -2.32 27.75 -17.11
CA THR A 213 -2.32 27.03 -18.40
C THR A 213 -1.37 27.73 -19.36
N GLY A 214 -0.69 26.98 -20.22
CA GLY A 214 0.20 27.53 -21.24
C GLY A 214 1.30 26.57 -21.68
N THR A 215 2.33 27.12 -22.32
CA THR A 215 3.55 26.36 -22.64
C THR A 215 4.36 26.05 -21.38
N ALA A 216 5.25 25.04 -21.45
CA ALA A 216 6.14 24.71 -20.33
C ALA A 216 6.97 25.92 -19.87
N GLU A 217 7.41 26.78 -20.79
CA GLU A 217 8.20 27.97 -20.45
C GLU A 217 7.33 29.03 -19.73
N GLN A 218 6.11 29.30 -20.21
CA GLN A 218 5.18 30.23 -19.56
C GLN A 218 4.80 29.76 -18.15
N LEU A 219 4.56 28.46 -17.99
CA LEU A 219 4.22 27.87 -16.70
C LEU A 219 5.42 27.88 -15.73
N ASN A 220 6.64 27.66 -16.22
CA ASN A 220 7.85 27.84 -15.40
C ASN A 220 8.02 29.30 -14.95
N GLN A 221 7.70 30.29 -15.79
CA GLN A 221 7.72 31.70 -15.37
C GLN A 221 6.68 31.98 -14.28
N GLN A 222 5.43 31.52 -14.46
CA GLN A 222 4.37 31.66 -13.44
C GLN A 222 4.75 30.97 -12.12
N LEU A 223 5.35 29.78 -12.20
CA LEU A 223 5.84 29.04 -11.04
C LEU A 223 6.89 29.84 -10.28
N ASN A 224 7.88 30.41 -10.98
CA ASN A 224 8.95 31.18 -10.36
C ASN A 224 8.50 32.54 -9.81
N GLN A 225 7.41 33.13 -10.33
CA GLN A 225 6.77 34.30 -9.73
C GLN A 225 6.10 33.99 -8.38
N ARG A 226 5.67 32.72 -8.19
CA ARG A 226 4.97 32.29 -6.98
C ARG A 226 5.89 31.69 -5.93
N VAL A 227 6.87 30.89 -6.35
CA VAL A 227 7.62 29.99 -5.46
C VAL A 227 8.44 30.72 -4.40
N GLY A 228 9.02 31.88 -4.72
CA GLY A 228 9.77 32.70 -3.75
C GLY A 228 8.92 33.23 -2.60
N ASN A 229 7.60 33.34 -2.78
CA ASN A 229 6.65 33.82 -1.77
C ASN A 229 5.93 32.69 -1.02
N LEU A 230 6.26 31.42 -1.32
CA LEU A 230 5.71 30.29 -0.60
C LEU A 230 6.41 30.15 0.76
N GLY A 231 5.63 29.80 1.78
CA GLY A 231 6.20 29.42 3.06
C GLY A 231 6.98 28.11 2.98
N ASN A 232 7.84 27.86 3.95
CA ASN A 232 8.62 26.62 4.00
C ASN A 232 7.68 25.43 4.18
N GLY A 233 7.93 24.35 3.45
CA GLY A 233 7.06 23.17 3.48
C GLY A 233 7.14 22.30 2.24
N LEU A 234 6.37 21.20 2.26
CA LEU A 234 6.27 20.26 1.15
C LEU A 234 5.09 20.62 0.23
N TYR A 235 5.37 20.67 -1.07
CA TYR A 235 4.40 21.00 -2.11
C TYR A 235 4.32 19.87 -3.14
N LEU A 236 3.12 19.59 -3.62
CA LEU A 236 2.86 18.70 -4.75
C LEU A 236 2.68 19.56 -6.01
N ILE A 237 3.38 19.20 -7.08
CA ILE A 237 3.23 19.77 -8.41
C ILE A 237 2.59 18.75 -9.34
N GLN A 238 1.62 19.20 -10.13
CA GLN A 238 0.97 18.42 -11.17
C GLN A 238 0.98 19.22 -12.47
N VAL A 239 1.42 18.58 -13.56
CA VAL A 239 1.33 19.12 -14.92
C VAL A 239 0.50 18.15 -15.76
N VAL A 240 -0.62 18.62 -16.30
CA VAL A 240 -1.49 17.84 -17.18
C VAL A 240 -1.18 18.22 -18.62
N GLY A 241 -0.69 17.26 -19.40
CA GLY A 241 -0.52 17.38 -20.84
C GLY A 241 -1.60 16.60 -21.61
N ALA A 242 -1.51 16.65 -22.94
CA ALA A 242 -2.43 15.95 -23.83
C ALA A 242 -2.23 14.42 -23.78
N LYS A 243 -1.00 13.96 -23.52
CA LYS A 243 -0.70 12.52 -23.50
C LYS A 243 -0.86 11.89 -22.11
N GLN A 244 -0.46 12.62 -21.07
CA GLN A 244 -0.46 12.12 -19.70
C GLN A 244 -0.41 13.24 -18.65
N THR A 245 -0.58 12.84 -17.39
CA THR A 245 -0.39 13.69 -16.23
C THR A 245 0.94 13.37 -15.57
N TYR A 246 1.73 14.41 -15.35
CA TYR A 246 3.00 14.39 -14.64
C TYR A 246 2.80 14.90 -13.21
N THR A 247 3.42 14.24 -12.24
CA THR A 247 3.31 14.63 -10.82
C THR A 247 4.65 14.44 -10.13
N ASP A 248 5.02 15.40 -9.29
CA ASP A 248 6.18 15.29 -8.39
C ASP A 248 5.96 16.18 -7.16
N ARG A 249 6.95 16.27 -6.27
CA ARG A 249 6.93 17.08 -5.06
C ARG A 249 8.25 17.83 -4.85
N PHE A 250 8.17 19.04 -4.31
CA PHE A 250 9.35 19.79 -3.89
C PHE A 250 9.23 20.30 -2.46
N VAL A 251 10.37 20.44 -1.79
CA VAL A 251 10.48 21.07 -0.46
C VAL A 251 10.91 22.52 -0.64
N LYS A 252 10.10 23.47 -0.16
CA LYS A 252 10.46 24.89 -0.07
C LYS A 252 11.21 25.15 1.24
N GLN A 253 12.37 25.81 1.14
CA GLN A 253 13.22 26.24 2.26
C GLN A 253 13.48 27.74 2.23
#